data_AF-A0A4X1UPY1-F1
#
_entry.id   AF-A0A4X1UPY1-F1
#
_cell.length_a   1.000
_cell.length_b   1.000
_cell.length_c   1.000
_cell.angle_alpha   90.00
_cell.angle_beta   90.00
_cell.angle_gamma   90.00
#
_symmetry.space_group_name_H-M   'P 1'
#
loop_
_entity.id
_entity.type
_entity.pdbx_description
1 polymer ?
#
loop_
_entity_poly.entity_id
_entity_poly.type
_entity_poly.pdbx_seq_one_letter_code
_entity_poly.pdbx_strand_id
1 'polypeptide(L)'
;MPVPPPPAPPPPPTFALANTEKPTLNKSEQAGRNALLSDISKGKKLKKTVTNDRSAPILDKPKGAGAGGGFGGGGGIGGGGGGGGGGGGGSFGGGGPPGLGGLFQAGMPKLRSTANREGGARMGRQGRSW
;
A
#
# COMPACT_ATOMS: atom_id res chain seq x y z
N MET A 1 -48.31 10.56 28.01
CA MET A 1 -46.87 10.90 27.83
C MET A 1 -46.39 10.18 26.58
N PRO A 2 -45.62 10.80 25.67
CA PRO A 2 -45.12 10.09 24.50
C PRO A 2 -44.19 8.95 24.95
N VAL A 3 -44.35 7.78 24.33
CA VAL A 3 -43.47 6.64 24.57
C VAL A 3 -42.08 6.96 24.05
N PRO A 4 -41.01 6.65 24.81
CA PRO A 4 -39.65 6.87 24.34
C PRO A 4 -39.40 6.02 23.08
N PRO A 5 -38.65 6.56 22.10
CA PRO A 5 -38.31 5.79 20.91
C PRO A 5 -37.52 4.54 21.31
N PRO A 6 -37.73 3.41 20.61
CA PRO A 6 -36.98 2.19 20.90
C PRO A 6 -35.47 2.43 20.71
N PRO A 7 -34.62 1.76 21.51
CA PRO A 7 -33.18 1.84 21.35
C PRO A 7 -32.76 1.39 19.95
N ALA A 8 -31.74 2.05 19.40
CA ALA A 8 -31.21 1.69 18.09
C ALA A 8 -30.70 0.23 18.08
N PRO A 9 -30.88 -0.51 16.97
CA PRO A 9 -30.34 -1.85 16.85
C PRO A 9 -28.81 -1.81 16.97
N PRO A 10 -28.19 -2.86 17.53
CA PRO A 10 -26.74 -2.94 17.62
C PRO A 10 -26.11 -2.86 16.22
N PRO A 11 -24.93 -2.23 16.09
CA PRO A 11 -24.24 -2.15 14.81
C PRO A 11 -23.94 -3.55 14.25
N PRO A 12 -24.00 -3.74 12.92
CA PRO A 12 -23.66 -5.02 12.32
C PRO A 12 -22.19 -5.37 12.64
N PRO A 13 -21.88 -6.65 12.87
CA PRO A 13 -20.50 -7.08 13.12
C PRO A 13 -19.64 -6.72 11.90
N THR A 14 -18.63 -5.87 12.10
CA THR A 14 -17.66 -5.54 11.05
C THR A 14 -16.59 -6.64 11.01
N PHE A 15 -16.31 -7.18 9.82
CA PHE A 15 -15.26 -8.19 9.61
C PHE A 15 -13.86 -7.72 10.05
N ALA A 16 -13.67 -6.41 10.27
CA ALA A 16 -12.42 -5.79 10.72
C ALA A 16 -12.12 -5.97 12.22
N LEU A 17 -13.03 -6.57 13.00
CA LEU A 17 -12.88 -6.76 14.45
C LEU A 17 -12.31 -8.13 14.86
N ALA A 18 -12.03 -9.03 13.92
CA ALA A 18 -11.45 -10.33 14.27
C ALA A 18 -9.95 -10.21 14.56
N ASN A 19 -9.53 -10.58 15.78
CA ASN A 19 -8.13 -10.69 16.25
C ASN A 19 -7.36 -9.38 16.52
N THR A 20 -8.01 -8.34 17.04
CA THR A 20 -7.31 -7.13 17.52
C THR A 20 -6.71 -7.30 18.92
N GLU A 21 -7.18 -8.27 19.71
CA GLU A 21 -6.70 -8.52 21.05
C GLU A 21 -5.58 -9.57 21.05
N LYS A 22 -4.53 -9.30 21.83
CA LYS A 22 -3.43 -10.24 22.00
C LYS A 22 -3.98 -11.53 22.62
N PRO A 23 -3.75 -12.71 22.02
CA PRO A 23 -4.22 -13.97 22.58
C PRO A 23 -3.68 -14.16 24.00
N THR A 24 -4.59 -14.26 24.98
CA THR A 24 -4.24 -14.65 26.35
C THR A 24 -4.08 -16.16 26.37
N LEU A 25 -2.86 -16.63 26.58
CA LEU A 25 -2.56 -18.05 26.57
C LEU A 25 -2.37 -18.56 28.00
N ASN A 26 -2.81 -19.78 28.23
CA ASN A 26 -2.52 -20.49 29.48
C ASN A 26 -1.09 -21.08 29.46
N LYS A 27 -0.60 -21.57 30.60
CA LYS A 27 0.78 -22.10 30.73
C LYS A 27 1.10 -23.22 29.73
N SER A 28 0.14 -24.13 29.48
CA SER A 28 0.33 -25.23 28.53
C SER A 28 0.42 -24.77 27.07
N GLU A 29 -0.38 -23.79 26.69
CA GLU A 29 -0.35 -23.18 25.35
C GLU A 29 0.94 -22.39 25.13
N GLN A 30 1.45 -21.70 26.17
CA GLN A 30 2.72 -20.98 26.11
C GLN A 30 3.90 -21.93 25.82
N ALA A 31 3.90 -23.11 26.45
CA ALA A 31 4.98 -24.10 26.31
C ALA A 31 5.09 -24.61 24.85
N GLY A 32 3.96 -24.86 24.19
CA GLY A 32 3.94 -25.30 22.78
C GLY A 32 4.14 -24.16 21.77
N ARG A 33 3.82 -22.91 22.14
CA ARG A 33 3.84 -21.77 21.22
C ARG A 33 5.23 -21.45 20.69
N ASN A 34 6.26 -21.47 21.53
CA ASN A 34 7.61 -21.08 21.08
C ASN A 34 8.15 -22.05 20.02
N ALA A 35 7.90 -23.34 20.18
CA ALA A 35 8.25 -24.36 19.18
C ALA A 35 7.47 -24.13 17.88
N LEU A 36 6.15 -23.90 17.97
CA LEU A 36 5.30 -23.59 16.84
C LEU A 36 5.78 -22.35 16.06
N LEU A 37 6.10 -21.26 16.77
CA LEU A 37 6.60 -20.02 16.15
C LEU A 37 7.95 -20.24 15.45
N SER A 38 8.82 -21.07 16.02
CA SER A 38 10.07 -21.50 15.38
C SER A 38 9.77 -22.25 14.08
N ASP A 39 8.83 -23.20 14.09
CA ASP A 39 8.52 -23.99 12.91
C ASP A 39 7.81 -23.18 11.82
N ILE A 40 6.98 -22.20 12.19
CA ILE A 40 6.43 -21.19 11.26
C ILE A 40 7.56 -20.38 10.61
N SER A 41 8.55 -19.95 11.40
CA SER A 41 9.68 -19.16 10.92
C SER A 41 10.60 -19.95 9.98
N LYS A 42 10.78 -21.25 10.24
CA LYS A 42 11.48 -22.18 9.34
C LYS A 42 10.72 -22.41 8.04
N GLY A 43 9.39 -22.35 8.09
CA GLY A 43 8.50 -22.63 6.97
C GLY A 43 8.34 -24.13 6.70
N LYS A 44 7.38 -24.47 5.84
CA LYS A 44 7.10 -25.86 5.43
C LYS A 44 6.85 -25.93 3.93
N LYS A 45 7.45 -26.93 3.27
CA LYS A 45 7.13 -27.25 1.88
C LYS A 45 5.70 -27.80 1.81
N LEU A 46 4.87 -27.16 0.99
CA LEU A 46 3.50 -27.58 0.73
C LEU A 46 3.44 -28.37 -0.58
N LYS A 47 2.41 -29.22 -0.69
CA LYS A 47 2.13 -29.94 -1.94
C LYS A 47 1.59 -28.98 -2.99
N LYS A 48 1.81 -29.30 -4.27
CA LYS A 48 1.19 -28.56 -5.37
C LYS A 48 -0.29 -28.91 -5.44
N THR A 49 -1.11 -27.90 -5.71
CA THR A 49 -2.56 -28.02 -5.86
C THR A 49 -3.00 -27.06 -6.96
N VAL A 50 -3.91 -27.50 -7.82
CA VAL A 50 -4.58 -26.62 -8.77
C VAL A 50 -5.60 -25.78 -8.00
N THR A 51 -5.41 -24.46 -7.99
CA THR A 51 -6.36 -23.53 -7.35
C THR A 51 -7.46 -23.18 -8.32
N ASN A 52 -8.71 -23.46 -7.96
CA ASN A 52 -9.88 -22.94 -8.67
C ASN A 52 -10.22 -21.54 -8.13
N ASP A 53 -9.51 -20.53 -8.62
CA ASP A 53 -9.69 -19.14 -8.22
C ASP A 53 -10.85 -18.50 -9.02
N ARG A 54 -11.91 -18.09 -8.30
CA ARG A 54 -13.09 -17.41 -8.86
C ARG A 54 -13.25 -15.99 -8.31
N SER A 55 -12.18 -15.38 -7.78
CA SER A 55 -12.23 -14.01 -7.25
C SER A 55 -12.08 -12.93 -8.33
N ALA A 56 -11.82 -13.33 -9.59
CA ALA A 56 -11.71 -12.38 -10.70
C ALA A 56 -13.06 -11.66 -10.94
N PRO A 57 -13.03 -10.36 -11.26
CA PRO A 57 -14.24 -9.62 -11.56
C PRO A 57 -14.90 -10.15 -12.83
N ILE A 58 -16.23 -10.25 -12.82
CA ILE A 58 -17.02 -10.55 -14.01
C ILE A 58 -17.15 -9.25 -14.81
N LEU A 59 -16.56 -9.23 -16.00
CA LEU A 59 -16.70 -8.11 -16.93
C LEU A 59 -17.86 -8.40 -17.87
N ASP A 60 -18.94 -7.64 -17.75
CA ASP A 60 -19.96 -7.59 -18.78
C ASP A 60 -19.32 -7.02 -20.05
N LYS A 61 -19.32 -7.80 -21.14
CA LYS A 61 -18.90 -7.28 -22.45
C LYS A 61 -19.77 -6.07 -22.75
N PRO A 62 -19.20 -4.86 -22.98
CA PRO A 62 -20.01 -3.77 -23.47
C PRO A 62 -20.65 -4.25 -24.76
N LYS A 63 -21.97 -4.15 -24.83
CA LYS A 63 -22.73 -4.54 -26.01
C LYS A 63 -22.29 -3.65 -27.17
N GLY A 64 -21.32 -4.14 -27.94
CA GLY A 64 -20.80 -3.51 -29.16
C GLY A 64 -19.42 -2.88 -28.98
N ALA A 65 -18.37 -3.67 -29.21
CA ALA A 65 -17.22 -3.26 -30.00
C ALA A 65 -16.48 -4.55 -30.39
N GLY A 66 -16.55 -4.90 -31.67
CA GLY A 66 -15.67 -5.91 -32.24
C GLY A 66 -14.23 -5.42 -32.28
N ALA A 67 -13.35 -6.37 -32.57
CA ALA A 67 -11.91 -6.26 -32.78
C ALA A 67 -11.04 -6.26 -31.51
N GLY A 68 -10.02 -7.12 -31.55
CA GLY A 68 -9.19 -7.52 -30.44
C GLY A 68 -8.30 -6.42 -29.86
N GLY A 69 -7.83 -6.68 -28.65
CA GLY A 69 -6.85 -5.84 -27.98
C GLY A 69 -6.12 -6.68 -26.94
N GLY A 70 -5.02 -7.32 -27.35
CA GLY A 70 -4.07 -7.90 -26.41
C GLY A 70 -3.40 -6.80 -25.60
N PHE A 71 -3.23 -7.02 -24.30
CA PHE A 71 -2.41 -6.16 -23.46
C PHE A 71 -0.93 -6.48 -23.74
N GLY A 72 -0.41 -5.88 -24.81
CA GLY A 72 1.04 -5.79 -25.08
C GLY A 72 1.55 -4.47 -24.50
N GLY A 73 2.53 -4.55 -23.62
CA GLY A 73 3.11 -3.39 -22.96
C GLY A 73 4.04 -2.54 -23.81
N GLY A 74 4.45 -1.41 -23.23
CA GLY A 74 5.73 -0.75 -23.52
C GLY A 74 5.66 0.52 -24.38
N GLY A 75 6.09 1.63 -23.76
CA GLY A 75 6.87 2.67 -24.44
C GLY A 75 6.11 3.87 -25.01
N GLY A 76 6.43 5.07 -24.53
CA GLY A 76 6.06 6.31 -25.22
C GLY A 76 6.08 7.54 -24.34
N ILE A 77 7.27 8.10 -24.09
CA ILE A 77 7.43 9.46 -23.58
C ILE A 77 7.10 10.39 -24.75
N GLY A 78 5.95 11.06 -24.71
CA GLY A 78 5.54 12.06 -25.70
C GLY A 78 5.49 13.44 -25.06
N GLY A 79 6.54 14.22 -25.29
CA GLY A 79 6.61 15.64 -24.92
C GLY A 79 5.91 16.56 -25.92
N GLY A 80 5.66 17.79 -25.47
CA GLY A 80 5.10 18.92 -26.23
C GLY A 80 3.72 19.31 -25.68
N GLY A 81 3.44 20.50 -25.18
CA GLY A 81 4.12 21.79 -25.26
C GLY A 81 3.09 22.83 -25.67
N GLY A 82 2.82 23.81 -24.80
CA GLY A 82 2.38 25.15 -25.21
C GLY A 82 0.97 25.64 -24.82
N GLY A 83 0.95 26.74 -24.07
CA GLY A 83 -0.12 27.75 -23.99
C GLY A 83 -1.04 27.62 -22.77
N GLY A 84 -1.18 28.55 -21.83
CA GLY A 84 -0.88 29.98 -21.82
C GLY A 84 -2.12 30.74 -21.32
N GLY A 85 -2.02 31.43 -20.18
CA GLY A 85 -3.06 32.31 -19.58
C GLY A 85 -3.02 32.18 -18.05
N GLY A 86 -2.42 33.10 -17.29
CA GLY A 86 -2.87 34.48 -17.05
C GLY A 86 -3.83 34.46 -15.84
N GLY A 87 -3.63 35.11 -14.70
CA GLY A 87 -2.66 36.08 -14.21
C GLY A 87 -2.96 36.39 -12.73
N GLY A 88 -2.19 37.31 -12.14
CA GLY A 88 -2.38 37.85 -10.78
C GLY A 88 -1.80 36.92 -9.70
N GLY A 89 -0.75 37.27 -8.96
CA GLY A 89 -0.51 38.55 -8.31
C GLY A 89 -0.74 38.35 -6.81
N GLY A 90 0.36 38.20 -6.05
CA GLY A 90 0.34 38.43 -4.60
C GLY A 90 0.74 37.26 -3.70
N SER A 91 1.78 37.54 -2.93
CA SER A 91 2.01 37.04 -1.56
C SER A 91 2.72 35.69 -1.40
N PHE A 92 4.05 35.76 -1.35
CA PHE A 92 4.88 34.84 -0.58
C PHE A 92 4.57 35.07 0.91
N GLY A 93 3.49 34.48 1.40
CA GLY A 93 3.04 34.55 2.79
C GLY A 93 2.54 33.19 3.22
N GLY A 94 3.13 32.64 4.27
CA GLY A 94 3.05 31.23 4.65
C GLY A 94 1.64 30.64 4.76
N GLY A 95 1.50 29.41 4.27
CA GLY A 95 0.30 28.60 4.40
C GLY A 95 0.34 27.48 3.37
N GLY A 96 0.63 26.25 3.82
CA GLY A 96 0.67 25.07 2.96
C GLY A 96 -0.64 24.83 2.18
N PRO A 97 -0.62 23.92 1.19
CA PRO A 97 -1.74 23.71 0.28
C PRO A 97 -3.06 23.45 1.03
N PRO A 98 -4.17 24.07 0.59
CA PRO A 98 -5.45 23.98 1.29
C PRO A 98 -5.98 22.56 1.21
N GLY A 99 -6.27 21.95 2.37
CA GLY A 99 -6.96 20.65 2.45
C GLY A 99 -6.32 19.58 3.35
N LEU A 100 -5.15 19.81 3.94
CA LEU A 100 -4.41 18.80 4.73
C LEU A 100 -4.45 19.03 6.25
N GLY A 101 -5.64 19.40 6.77
CA GLY A 101 -6.04 19.27 8.19
C GLY A 101 -4.95 19.48 9.26
N GLY A 102 -4.26 20.63 9.25
CA GLY A 102 -3.29 21.02 10.29
C GLY A 102 -2.03 20.13 10.43
N LEU A 103 -1.96 19.00 9.73
CA LEU A 103 -0.94 17.96 9.93
C LEU A 103 0.48 18.45 9.64
N PHE A 104 0.62 19.49 8.81
CA PHE A 104 1.89 20.10 8.45
C PHE A 104 2.00 21.58 8.89
N GLN A 105 1.12 22.07 9.77
CA GLN A 105 1.21 23.46 10.28
C GLN A 105 2.53 23.73 11.02
N ALA A 106 3.15 22.70 11.61
CA ALA A 106 4.46 22.77 12.25
C ALA A 106 5.64 22.51 11.29
N GLY A 107 5.39 22.40 9.99
CA GLY A 107 6.38 22.02 8.97
C GLY A 107 6.53 20.51 8.79
N MET A 108 7.03 20.10 7.63
CA MET A 108 7.26 18.68 7.29
C MET A 108 8.58 18.19 7.93
N PRO A 109 8.59 17.07 8.66
CA PRO A 109 9.82 16.52 9.22
C PRO A 109 10.85 16.22 8.11
N LYS A 110 12.04 16.84 8.19
CA LYS A 110 13.10 16.62 7.21
C LYS A 110 13.92 15.38 7.59
N LEU A 111 13.94 14.39 6.70
CA LEU A 111 14.80 13.22 6.88
C LEU A 111 16.28 13.62 6.79
N ARG A 112 17.13 12.92 7.55
CA ARG A 112 18.58 13.07 7.42
C ARG A 112 19.02 12.54 6.06
N SER A 113 19.92 13.26 5.39
CA SER A 113 20.50 12.82 4.11
C SER A 113 21.18 11.47 4.31
N THR A 114 20.78 10.47 3.54
CA THR A 114 21.58 9.26 3.34
C THR A 114 22.71 9.64 2.40
N ALA A 115 23.72 10.33 2.93
CA ALA A 115 24.94 10.56 2.18
C ALA A 115 25.46 9.21 1.69
N ASN A 116 25.70 9.17 0.40
CA ASN A 116 26.16 8.03 -0.35
C ASN A 116 27.38 7.42 0.35
N ARG A 117 27.50 6.11 0.21
CA ARG A 117 28.50 5.23 0.81
C ARG A 117 29.87 5.50 0.17
N GLU A 118 30.42 6.69 0.34
CA GLU A 118 31.76 7.04 -0.14
C GLU A 118 32.79 6.70 0.95
N GLY A 119 33.17 5.43 0.95
CA GLY A 119 34.14 4.86 1.86
C GLY A 119 34.59 3.46 1.43
N GLY A 120 34.77 3.26 0.12
CA GLY A 120 35.28 2.04 -0.49
C GLY A 120 36.07 2.41 -1.73
N ALA A 121 37.28 2.91 -1.49
CA ALA A 121 38.24 3.31 -2.50
C ALA A 121 38.35 2.31 -3.67
N ARG A 122 38.09 2.81 -4.90
CA ARG A 122 38.98 2.63 -6.08
C ARG A 122 39.88 1.38 -6.01
N MET A 123 39.34 0.22 -6.37
CA MET A 123 40.15 -0.96 -6.72
C MET A 123 39.77 -1.40 -8.13
N GLY A 124 40.73 -1.28 -9.05
CA GLY A 124 40.86 -2.20 -10.17
C GLY A 124 40.05 -1.89 -11.43
N ARG A 125 40.58 -0.98 -12.25
CA ARG A 125 40.59 -1.20 -13.70
C ARG A 125 41.20 -2.58 -13.99
N GLN A 126 40.44 -3.46 -14.67
CA GLN A 126 40.84 -4.52 -15.62
C GLN A 126 39.66 -5.52 -15.63
N GLY A 127 38.86 -5.63 -16.70
CA GLY A 127 39.30 -6.04 -18.02
C GLY A 127 39.50 -7.56 -18.02
N ARG A 128 38.45 -8.32 -18.36
CA ARG A 128 38.59 -9.68 -18.90
C ARG A 128 37.35 -10.06 -19.70
N SER A 129 37.58 -10.10 -21.00
CA SER A 129 36.79 -10.73 -22.04
C SER A 129 36.87 -12.26 -21.96
N TRP A 130 35.76 -12.88 -22.36
CA TRP A 130 35.46 -14.32 -22.50
C TRP A 130 35.15 -15.05 -21.20
#